data_AF-A0A9D1HEQ0-F1
#
_entry.id   AF-A0A9D1HEQ0-F1
#
_cell.length_a   1.000
_cell.length_b   1.000
_cell.length_c   1.000
_cell.angle_alpha   90.00
_cell.angle_beta   90.00
_cell.angle_gamma   90.00
#
_symmetry.space_group_name_H-M   'P 1'
#
loop_
_entity.id
_entity.type
_entity.pdbx_description
1 polymer ?
#
loop_
_entity_poly.entity_id
_entity_poly.type
_entity_poly.pdbx_seq_one_letter_code
_entity_poly.pdbx_strand_id
1 'polypeptide(L)'
;MNKKKIKIIFFFSLVLCMCSSFFLSVVISDFPKLAAEKLPACSESFKCRDFNIPYKVLKQAMKKDIDTYDDTVHVKWTDTLSYLAAKYDGNFSKYDKKDLDIFAKKLKSGASLSSLTKDLDSFEDYNKLYCAVLNGILGEYQIKISGKNNEGYSWKNIYGIKSFFPIAEGFHYSDSDDFGKPKSCGHGSKHLGHDFITPEGTPVTAIEGGIIETLQWDQYDGWCIGIRSYDAKRYYFYSHLKKDVPFAEELNIGKRVASGDVIGYTGQTGYSIRENENNLSSPYLHVGLRLMIEEDTEKDFSQIWIDIYPLTKLLASHKCTVISTDGGNSYERKYPFYEGNLYLEEQLASSDVSDSDEVTLPIIMYHSINEKNDKDSDYIVSPKLFEKDLAYIKKKGYTPVFMKDVISYVEGDGKLPKKPIVISFDDGYFNNYYYAYPLLRKYDMKAVISIVGRMSDEFTQNPDENLFYAHLTWDHILEMHLSGYWEIQNHSYDCHTYTKRNGVSQMPKETDKDYREFLSSDIWRLQDKIIYVTGLAPNTFTYPFGAFSENTDQIIKDMGFKATLSCIEGISTIRKGDMQSLYRLKRHLRKPETPPEEFFTFLQ
;
A
#
# COMPACT_ATOMS: atom_id res chain seq x y z
N MET A 1 -30.33 -30.25 -46.09
CA MET A 1 -29.08 -29.46 -46.06
C MET A 1 -28.20 -29.83 -47.24
N ASN A 2 -27.73 -28.84 -48.01
CA ASN A 2 -27.23 -29.02 -49.38
C ASN A 2 -25.73 -29.39 -49.42
N LYS A 3 -25.35 -30.44 -50.19
CA LYS A 3 -24.00 -31.04 -50.24
C LYS A 3 -22.88 -30.06 -50.65
N LYS A 4 -23.21 -28.89 -51.20
CA LYS A 4 -22.25 -27.80 -51.50
C LYS A 4 -21.77 -27.03 -50.26
N LYS A 5 -22.55 -26.96 -49.17
CA LYS A 5 -22.15 -26.24 -47.94
C LYS A 5 -21.12 -27.01 -47.08
N ILE A 6 -21.09 -28.35 -47.19
CA ILE A 6 -20.17 -29.19 -46.40
C ILE A 6 -18.74 -29.16 -46.96
N LYS A 7 -18.56 -28.98 -48.28
CA LYS A 7 -17.21 -28.88 -48.89
C LYS A 7 -16.50 -27.56 -48.62
N ILE A 8 -17.23 -26.46 -48.40
CA ILE A 8 -16.63 -25.13 -48.13
C ILE A 8 -16.13 -25.04 -46.67
N ILE A 9 -16.84 -25.67 -45.73
CA ILE A 9 -16.46 -25.70 -44.31
C ILE A 9 -15.24 -26.60 -44.08
N PHE A 10 -15.12 -27.71 -44.81
CA PHE A 10 -13.93 -28.59 -44.72
C PHE A 10 -12.67 -27.98 -45.34
N PHE A 11 -12.80 -27.11 -46.35
CA PHE A 11 -11.64 -26.45 -46.97
C PHE A 11 -11.11 -25.29 -46.12
N PHE A 12 -11.97 -24.58 -45.38
CA PHE A 12 -11.55 -23.52 -44.45
C PHE A 12 -10.89 -24.06 -43.17
N SER A 13 -11.30 -25.24 -42.70
CA SER A 13 -10.68 -25.91 -41.53
C SER A 13 -9.27 -26.45 -41.81
N LEU A 14 -8.98 -26.85 -43.06
CA LEU A 14 -7.67 -27.41 -43.42
C LEU A 14 -6.60 -26.31 -43.63
N VAL A 15 -7.00 -25.13 -44.11
CA VAL A 15 -6.11 -23.97 -44.29
C VAL A 15 -5.76 -23.31 -42.95
N LEU A 16 -6.67 -23.32 -41.97
CA LEU A 16 -6.38 -22.80 -40.62
C LEU A 16 -5.36 -23.65 -39.84
N CYS A 17 -5.31 -24.97 -40.05
CA CYS A 17 -4.33 -25.85 -39.38
C CYS A 17 -2.93 -25.87 -40.01
N MET A 18 -2.78 -25.46 -41.28
CA MET A 18 -1.46 -25.36 -41.93
C MET A 18 -0.76 -24.00 -41.70
N CYS A 19 -1.49 -22.94 -41.33
CA CYS A 19 -0.88 -21.65 -40.98
C CYS A 19 -0.39 -21.58 -39.53
N SER A 20 -0.95 -22.39 -38.61
CA SER A 20 -0.51 -22.44 -37.20
C SER A 20 0.78 -23.24 -36.98
N SER A 21 1.17 -24.07 -37.95
CA SER A 21 2.37 -24.93 -37.87
C SER A 21 3.62 -24.32 -38.53
N PHE A 22 3.48 -23.23 -39.29
CA PHE A 22 4.63 -22.52 -39.90
C PHE A 22 5.14 -21.34 -39.05
N PHE A 23 4.31 -20.80 -38.15
CA PHE A 23 4.72 -19.72 -37.24
C PHE A 23 5.41 -20.21 -35.97
N LEU A 24 5.34 -21.50 -35.64
CA LEU A 24 6.02 -22.07 -34.47
C LEU A 24 7.48 -22.47 -34.75
N SER A 25 7.90 -22.55 -36.02
CA SER A 25 9.25 -22.99 -36.40
C SER A 25 10.21 -21.87 -36.80
N VAL A 26 9.74 -20.62 -36.93
CA VAL A 26 10.60 -19.47 -37.30
C VAL A 26 11.04 -18.63 -36.08
N VAL A 27 10.48 -18.88 -34.89
CA VAL A 27 10.83 -18.11 -33.67
C VAL A 27 11.92 -18.79 -32.82
N ILE A 28 12.45 -19.95 -33.25
CA ILE A 28 13.43 -20.72 -32.45
C ILE A 28 14.88 -20.62 -32.97
N SER A 29 15.18 -19.96 -34.11
CA SER A 29 16.51 -20.07 -34.72
C SER A 29 17.48 -18.88 -34.64
N ASP A 30 17.09 -17.67 -34.21
CA ASP A 30 18.00 -16.51 -34.29
C ASP A 30 18.19 -15.73 -32.98
N PHE A 31 18.48 -16.44 -31.88
CA PHE A 31 19.17 -15.81 -30.75
C PHE A 31 20.70 -15.88 -31.01
N PRO A 32 21.40 -14.75 -31.18
CA PRO A 32 22.84 -14.76 -31.24
C PRO A 32 23.38 -15.26 -29.91
N LYS A 33 24.15 -16.36 -29.94
CA LYS A 33 25.04 -16.78 -28.86
C LYS A 33 26.08 -15.68 -28.64
N LEU A 34 25.77 -14.67 -27.82
CA LEU A 34 26.82 -13.79 -27.29
C LEU A 34 27.61 -14.58 -26.25
N ALA A 35 28.90 -14.70 -26.54
CA ALA A 35 29.88 -15.36 -25.71
C ALA A 35 29.92 -14.72 -24.31
N ALA A 36 30.01 -15.57 -23.30
CA ALA A 36 30.24 -15.18 -21.92
C ALA A 36 31.62 -14.50 -21.79
N GLU A 37 31.65 -13.17 -21.87
CA GLU A 37 32.76 -12.40 -21.33
C GLU A 37 32.58 -12.25 -19.81
N LYS A 38 33.53 -12.81 -19.06
CA LYS A 38 33.64 -12.62 -17.61
C LYS A 38 33.87 -11.14 -17.31
N LEU A 39 32.81 -10.45 -16.92
CA LEU A 39 32.87 -9.13 -16.28
C LEU A 39 33.02 -9.29 -14.75
N PRO A 40 33.65 -8.31 -14.08
CA PRO A 40 34.36 -8.51 -12.81
C PRO A 40 33.40 -8.82 -11.67
N ALA A 41 33.87 -9.64 -10.72
CA ALA A 41 33.14 -9.98 -9.51
C ALA A 41 32.73 -8.72 -8.75
N CYS A 42 31.43 -8.54 -8.57
CA CYS A 42 30.85 -7.46 -7.77
C CYS A 42 31.22 -7.66 -6.30
N SER A 43 31.76 -6.61 -5.69
CA SER A 43 32.25 -6.56 -4.32
C SER A 43 31.12 -6.29 -3.31
N GLU A 44 31.11 -7.14 -2.29
CA GLU A 44 30.44 -7.05 -0.98
C GLU A 44 28.90 -7.19 -0.92
N SER A 45 28.53 -8.47 -0.82
CA SER A 45 27.23 -9.08 -0.54
C SER A 45 26.46 -8.51 0.65
N PHE A 46 25.17 -8.23 0.48
CA PHE A 46 24.19 -8.39 1.56
C PHE A 46 24.28 -9.84 2.07
N LYS A 47 24.63 -10.02 3.34
CA LYS A 47 24.54 -11.34 3.98
C LYS A 47 23.08 -11.55 4.38
N CYS A 48 22.36 -12.38 3.63
CA CYS A 48 21.05 -12.87 4.06
C CYS A 48 21.17 -13.44 5.48
N ARG A 49 20.57 -12.76 6.46
CA ARG A 49 20.53 -13.18 7.87
C ARG A 49 19.24 -13.97 8.11
N ASP A 50 19.31 -14.97 8.97
CA ASP A 50 18.13 -15.77 9.33
C ASP A 50 17.29 -15.08 10.41
N PHE A 51 15.96 -15.14 10.26
CA PHE A 51 15.03 -14.84 11.33
C PHE A 51 14.79 -16.11 12.17
N ASN A 52 15.60 -16.30 13.22
CA ASN A 52 15.62 -17.51 14.04
C ASN A 52 15.44 -17.24 15.54
N ILE A 53 14.78 -16.12 15.88
CA ILE A 53 14.65 -15.64 17.26
C ILE A 53 13.72 -16.59 18.04
N PRO A 54 14.19 -17.22 19.14
CA PRO A 54 13.33 -18.10 19.92
C PRO A 54 12.18 -17.34 20.60
N TYR A 55 11.00 -17.98 20.71
CA TYR A 55 9.81 -17.42 21.37
C TYR A 55 10.12 -16.77 22.74
N LYS A 56 10.96 -17.42 23.56
CA LYS A 56 11.36 -16.90 24.88
C LYS A 56 12.03 -15.53 24.79
N VAL A 57 12.85 -15.31 23.78
CA VAL A 57 13.58 -14.04 23.57
C VAL A 57 12.64 -12.98 23.02
N LEU A 58 11.82 -13.33 22.01
CA LEU A 58 10.76 -12.46 21.48
C LEU A 58 9.86 -11.93 22.61
N LYS A 59 9.34 -12.82 23.45
CA LYS A 59 8.47 -12.46 24.57
C LYS A 59 9.15 -11.54 25.57
N GLN A 60 10.44 -11.73 25.86
CA GLN A 60 11.17 -10.91 26.82
C GLN A 60 11.48 -9.51 26.26
N ALA A 61 11.89 -9.43 25.00
CA ALA A 61 12.11 -8.14 24.32
C ALA A 61 10.80 -7.36 24.15
N MET A 62 9.74 -8.03 23.68
CA MET A 62 8.38 -7.46 23.58
C MET A 62 7.88 -6.93 24.92
N LYS A 63 8.03 -7.71 26.00
CA LYS A 63 7.64 -7.26 27.34
C LYS A 63 8.42 -6.01 27.76
N LYS A 64 9.73 -5.96 27.48
CA LYS A 64 10.55 -4.79 27.81
C LYS A 64 10.10 -3.55 27.03
N ASP A 65 9.81 -3.70 25.75
CA ASP A 65 9.30 -2.64 24.89
C ASP A 65 8.01 -2.05 25.45
N ILE A 66 7.00 -2.91 25.70
CA ILE A 66 5.72 -2.49 26.28
C ILE A 66 5.90 -1.86 27.66
N ASP A 67 6.71 -2.47 28.55
CA ASP A 67 6.92 -1.99 29.92
C ASP A 67 7.66 -0.63 29.96
N THR A 68 8.31 -0.21 28.88
CA THR A 68 9.10 1.04 28.81
C THR A 68 8.56 2.06 27.83
N TYR A 69 7.37 1.83 27.26
CA TYR A 69 6.77 2.71 26.26
C TYR A 69 6.60 4.15 26.76
N ASP A 70 6.06 4.31 27.97
CA ASP A 70 5.82 5.62 28.59
C ASP A 70 7.03 6.16 29.38
N ASP A 71 8.16 5.45 29.39
CA ASP A 71 9.38 5.94 30.04
C ASP A 71 10.04 7.04 29.20
N THR A 72 10.89 7.85 29.83
CA THR A 72 11.70 8.87 29.12
C THR A 72 12.59 8.28 28.02
N VAL A 73 12.93 6.99 28.13
CA VAL A 73 13.66 6.23 27.11
C VAL A 73 12.93 4.92 26.87
N HIS A 74 12.27 4.84 25.71
CA HIS A 74 11.60 3.64 25.22
C HIS A 74 12.61 2.63 24.66
N VAL A 75 12.58 1.39 25.18
CA VAL A 75 13.50 0.33 24.78
C VAL A 75 12.83 -0.55 23.73
N LYS A 76 12.98 -0.18 22.46
CA LYS A 76 12.37 -0.89 21.33
C LYS A 76 12.84 -2.34 21.24
N TRP A 77 11.91 -3.25 21.00
CA TRP A 77 12.19 -4.67 20.89
C TRP A 77 13.01 -5.00 19.64
N THR A 78 12.79 -4.31 18.52
CA THR A 78 13.57 -4.51 17.29
C THR A 78 15.03 -4.15 17.52
N ASP A 79 15.31 -2.96 18.07
CA ASP A 79 16.67 -2.56 18.43
C ASP A 79 17.32 -3.53 19.43
N THR A 80 16.55 -3.96 20.44
CA THR A 80 17.00 -4.94 21.43
C THR A 80 17.34 -6.29 20.80
N LEU A 81 16.47 -6.81 19.94
CA LEU A 81 16.65 -8.09 19.28
C LEU A 81 17.82 -8.04 18.30
N SER A 82 17.97 -6.96 17.55
CA SER A 82 19.08 -6.77 16.61
C SER A 82 20.42 -6.62 17.33
N TYR A 83 20.43 -5.92 18.47
CA TYR A 83 21.60 -5.87 19.34
C TYR A 83 22.00 -7.27 19.84
N LEU A 84 21.04 -8.05 20.34
CA LEU A 84 21.29 -9.42 20.83
C LEU A 84 21.75 -10.34 19.69
N ALA A 85 21.11 -10.27 18.52
CA ALA A 85 21.49 -11.06 17.36
C ALA A 85 22.90 -10.70 16.90
N ALA A 86 23.24 -9.42 16.81
CA ALA A 86 24.58 -8.99 16.43
C ALA A 86 25.63 -9.42 17.47
N LYS A 87 25.30 -9.30 18.78
CA LYS A 87 26.15 -9.76 19.87
C LYS A 87 26.44 -11.27 19.82
N TYR A 88 25.46 -12.08 19.43
CA TYR A 88 25.61 -13.54 19.37
C TYR A 88 25.89 -14.09 17.97
N ASP A 89 26.05 -13.21 16.98
CA ASP A 89 26.12 -13.53 15.54
C ASP A 89 24.98 -14.48 15.11
N GLY A 90 23.75 -14.14 15.50
CA GLY A 90 22.53 -14.90 15.18
C GLY A 90 22.33 -16.19 15.98
N ASN A 91 23.29 -16.58 16.84
CA ASN A 91 23.21 -17.81 17.61
C ASN A 91 22.56 -17.60 18.99
N PHE A 92 21.23 -17.62 19.04
CA PHE A 92 20.47 -17.45 20.29
C PHE A 92 20.60 -18.59 21.30
N SER A 93 21.31 -19.70 21.00
CA SER A 93 21.67 -20.67 22.06
C SER A 93 22.61 -20.06 23.11
N LYS A 94 23.30 -18.96 22.78
CA LYS A 94 24.15 -18.18 23.68
C LYS A 94 23.39 -17.13 24.49
N TYR A 95 22.08 -17.00 24.30
CA TYR A 95 21.28 -15.94 24.90
C TYR A 95 21.31 -15.98 26.44
N ASP A 96 21.82 -14.91 27.06
CA ASP A 96 21.60 -14.59 28.46
C ASP A 96 20.67 -13.38 28.59
N LYS A 97 19.63 -13.50 29.42
CA LYS A 97 18.70 -12.42 29.74
C LYS A 97 19.41 -11.17 30.28
N LYS A 98 20.53 -11.35 31.00
CA LYS A 98 21.32 -10.22 31.52
C LYS A 98 21.77 -9.28 30.43
N ASP A 99 22.04 -9.76 29.21
CA ASP A 99 22.49 -8.91 28.11
C ASP A 99 21.39 -7.99 27.58
N LEU A 100 20.14 -8.47 27.58
CA LEU A 100 18.96 -7.63 27.32
C LEU A 100 18.84 -6.55 28.40
N ASP A 101 18.92 -6.93 29.67
CA ASP A 101 18.77 -6.00 30.79
C ASP A 101 19.93 -4.98 30.84
N ILE A 102 21.16 -5.38 30.48
CA ILE A 102 22.32 -4.49 30.35
C ILE A 102 22.12 -3.50 29.21
N PHE A 103 21.67 -3.96 28.04
CA PHE A 103 21.38 -3.09 26.91
C PHE A 103 20.34 -2.03 27.27
N ALA A 104 19.20 -2.47 27.82
CA ALA A 104 18.14 -1.58 28.29
C ALA A 104 18.65 -0.57 29.33
N LYS A 105 19.46 -1.01 30.29
CA LYS A 105 20.05 -0.13 31.32
C LYS A 105 20.96 0.93 30.69
N LYS A 106 21.81 0.56 29.72
CA LYS A 106 22.71 1.51 29.06
C LYS A 106 21.94 2.59 28.28
N LEU A 107 20.90 2.18 27.54
CA LEU A 107 20.01 3.14 26.85
C LEU A 107 19.37 4.11 27.85
N LYS A 108 18.79 3.59 28.94
CA LYS A 108 18.18 4.42 29.99
C LYS A 108 19.17 5.34 30.71
N SER A 109 20.46 5.00 30.73
CA SER A 109 21.53 5.86 31.26
C SER A 109 22.01 6.93 30.26
N GLY A 110 21.39 7.05 29.09
CA GLY A 110 21.70 8.09 28.08
C GLY A 110 22.69 7.66 27.00
N ALA A 111 23.08 6.38 26.92
CA ALA A 111 23.85 5.90 25.78
C ALA A 111 22.97 5.90 24.51
N SER A 112 23.50 6.38 23.38
CA SER A 112 22.80 6.29 22.10
C SER A 112 22.88 4.87 21.54
N LEU A 113 21.89 4.46 20.75
CA LEU A 113 21.92 3.18 20.02
C LEU A 113 23.20 3.04 19.21
N SER A 114 23.58 4.09 18.46
CA SER A 114 24.82 4.13 17.67
C SER A 114 26.08 3.87 18.50
N SER A 115 26.15 4.39 19.72
CA SER A 115 27.31 4.17 20.60
C SER A 115 27.40 2.73 21.11
N LEU A 116 26.25 2.05 21.27
CA LEU A 116 26.15 0.68 21.77
C LEU A 116 26.42 -0.37 20.69
N THR A 117 26.24 0.01 19.42
CA THR A 117 26.32 -0.90 18.27
C THR A 117 27.50 -0.62 17.34
N LYS A 118 28.32 0.40 17.62
CA LYS A 118 29.46 0.81 16.78
C LYS A 118 30.46 -0.30 16.45
N ASP A 119 30.62 -1.28 17.34
CA ASP A 119 31.57 -2.40 17.21
C ASP A 119 30.85 -3.70 16.80
N LEU A 120 29.59 -3.61 16.36
CA LEU A 120 28.74 -4.73 15.97
C LEU A 120 28.42 -4.62 14.47
N ASP A 121 29.35 -5.07 13.63
CA ASP A 121 29.26 -4.96 12.16
C ASP A 121 27.96 -5.54 11.56
N SER A 122 27.35 -6.53 12.24
CA SER A 122 26.10 -7.18 11.80
C SER A 122 24.82 -6.55 12.34
N PHE A 123 24.90 -5.51 13.17
CA PHE A 123 23.73 -4.88 13.79
C PHE A 123 22.75 -4.34 12.75
N GLU A 124 23.25 -3.62 11.75
CA GLU A 124 22.41 -2.97 10.75
C GLU A 124 21.64 -4.00 9.90
N ASP A 125 22.30 -5.10 9.52
CA ASP A 125 21.66 -6.21 8.79
C ASP A 125 20.50 -6.81 9.60
N TYR A 126 20.75 -7.12 10.89
CA TYR A 126 19.71 -7.64 11.78
C TYR A 126 18.63 -6.61 12.06
N ASN A 127 18.95 -5.32 12.15
CA ASN A 127 17.97 -4.26 12.38
C ASN A 127 17.03 -4.13 11.19
N LYS A 128 17.55 -4.07 9.97
CA LYS A 128 16.74 -4.06 8.74
C LYS A 128 15.79 -5.25 8.67
N LEU A 129 16.31 -6.47 8.85
CA LEU A 129 15.50 -7.69 8.82
C LEU A 129 14.44 -7.69 9.92
N TYR A 130 14.82 -7.45 11.17
CA TYR A 130 13.89 -7.57 12.30
C TYR A 130 12.85 -6.45 12.28
N CYS A 131 13.20 -5.24 11.86
CA CYS A 131 12.23 -4.17 11.61
C CYS A 131 11.23 -4.55 10.51
N ALA A 132 11.70 -5.15 9.41
CA ALA A 132 10.82 -5.59 8.32
C ALA A 132 9.81 -6.66 8.77
N VAL A 133 10.23 -7.59 9.65
CA VAL A 133 9.35 -8.66 10.17
C VAL A 133 8.43 -8.16 11.29
N LEU A 134 8.94 -7.34 12.21
CA LEU A 134 8.31 -7.14 13.53
C LEU A 134 7.57 -5.82 13.69
N ASN A 135 7.85 -4.78 12.90
CA ASN A 135 7.24 -3.45 13.12
C ASN A 135 5.71 -3.44 12.99
N GLY A 136 5.12 -4.40 12.26
CA GLY A 136 3.67 -4.57 12.17
C GLY A 136 3.01 -5.13 13.44
N ILE A 137 3.78 -5.76 14.32
CA ILE A 137 3.24 -6.61 15.41
C ILE A 137 2.98 -5.83 16.70
N LEU A 138 3.84 -4.86 17.05
CA LEU A 138 3.68 -3.98 18.20
C LEU A 138 3.31 -2.56 17.76
N GLY A 139 2.50 -1.88 18.57
CA GLY A 139 2.20 -0.46 18.37
C GLY A 139 0.99 0.00 19.16
N GLU A 140 0.56 1.23 18.89
CA GLU A 140 -0.66 1.79 19.45
C GLU A 140 -1.91 1.28 18.75
N TYR A 141 -2.94 0.97 19.53
CA TYR A 141 -4.27 0.61 19.05
C TYR A 141 -5.33 1.04 20.06
N GLN A 142 -6.58 1.08 19.61
CA GLN A 142 -7.75 1.36 20.41
C GLN A 142 -8.67 0.14 20.44
N ILE A 143 -9.14 -0.20 21.63
CA ILE A 143 -10.19 -1.21 21.82
C ILE A 143 -11.37 -0.62 22.58
N LYS A 144 -12.55 -1.11 22.24
CA LYS A 144 -13.78 -0.78 22.95
C LYS A 144 -13.95 -1.72 24.15
N ILE A 145 -13.78 -1.18 25.37
CA ILE A 145 -13.98 -1.93 26.62
C ILE A 145 -15.39 -1.67 27.19
N SER A 146 -15.98 -2.68 27.81
CA SER A 146 -17.26 -2.53 28.52
C SER A 146 -17.03 -1.82 29.87
N GLY A 147 -17.81 -0.79 30.16
CA GLY A 147 -17.78 -0.10 31.45
C GLY A 147 -18.23 -1.03 32.58
N LYS A 148 -17.70 -0.83 33.80
CA LYS A 148 -18.28 -1.45 35.00
C LYS A 148 -19.64 -0.78 35.26
N ASN A 149 -20.62 -1.54 35.79
CA ASN A 149 -21.93 -1.04 36.24
C ASN A 149 -22.87 -0.47 35.15
N ASN A 150 -23.02 -1.14 33.99
CA ASN A 150 -23.98 -0.75 32.94
C ASN A 150 -23.77 0.66 32.33
N GLU A 151 -22.60 1.29 32.50
CA GLU A 151 -22.29 2.63 31.96
C GLU A 151 -21.87 2.65 30.48
N GLY A 152 -22.34 1.70 29.66
CA GLY A 152 -22.00 1.64 28.24
C GLY A 152 -20.56 1.19 27.95
N TYR A 153 -20.01 1.62 26.80
CA TYR A 153 -18.67 1.25 26.33
C TYR A 153 -17.76 2.48 26.27
N SER A 154 -16.47 2.30 26.56
CA SER A 154 -15.44 3.34 26.38
C SER A 154 -14.30 2.85 25.49
N TRP A 155 -13.76 3.72 24.65
CA TRP A 155 -12.52 3.45 23.93
C TRP A 155 -11.31 3.58 24.86
N LYS A 156 -10.35 2.68 24.74
CA LYS A 156 -9.09 2.71 25.46
C LYS A 156 -7.93 2.61 24.47
N ASN A 157 -7.02 3.58 24.52
CA ASN A 157 -5.76 3.55 23.80
C ASN A 157 -4.78 2.65 24.55
N ILE A 158 -4.11 1.76 23.83
CA ILE A 158 -3.17 0.78 24.35
C ILE A 158 -1.97 0.73 23.42
N TYR A 159 -0.77 0.78 23.99
CA TYR A 159 0.44 0.34 23.31
C TYR A 159 0.70 -1.13 23.65
N GLY A 160 0.80 -1.99 22.63
CA GLY A 160 0.99 -3.42 22.84
C GLY A 160 0.95 -4.22 21.55
N ILE A 161 0.60 -5.50 21.66
CA ILE A 161 0.43 -6.39 20.51
C ILE A 161 -0.79 -5.93 19.71
N LYS A 162 -0.58 -5.57 18.44
CA LYS A 162 -1.62 -5.24 17.46
C LYS A 162 -2.04 -6.44 16.63
N SER A 163 -1.09 -7.34 16.36
CA SER A 163 -1.34 -8.54 15.57
C SER A 163 -2.13 -9.60 16.34
N PHE A 164 -2.97 -10.36 15.63
CA PHE A 164 -3.76 -11.45 16.21
C PHE A 164 -3.25 -12.83 15.78
N PHE A 165 -3.51 -13.83 16.61
CA PHE A 165 -3.36 -15.23 16.22
C PHE A 165 -4.28 -15.56 15.03
N PRO A 166 -3.89 -16.42 14.06
CA PRO A 166 -4.69 -16.67 12.86
C PRO A 166 -5.95 -17.53 13.11
N ILE A 167 -6.11 -18.12 14.28
CA ILE A 167 -7.31 -18.89 14.67
C ILE A 167 -8.06 -18.14 15.77
N ALA A 168 -9.35 -17.93 15.56
CA ALA A 168 -10.20 -17.20 16.50
C ALA A 168 -10.24 -17.84 17.92
N GLU A 169 -10.54 -17.01 18.92
CA GLU A 169 -10.68 -17.45 20.31
C GLU A 169 -11.83 -18.47 20.46
N GLY A 170 -11.60 -19.50 21.28
CA GLY A 170 -12.59 -20.56 21.54
C GLY A 170 -12.51 -21.74 20.58
N PHE A 171 -11.72 -21.67 19.50
CA PHE A 171 -11.55 -22.76 18.55
C PHE A 171 -10.30 -23.59 18.84
N HIS A 172 -10.44 -24.91 18.69
CA HIS A 172 -9.37 -25.87 18.95
C HIS A 172 -8.40 -25.93 17.76
N TYR A 173 -7.11 -26.03 18.05
CA TYR A 173 -6.08 -26.36 17.07
C TYR A 173 -4.97 -27.18 17.71
N SER A 174 -4.18 -27.85 16.88
CA SER A 174 -2.89 -28.43 17.25
C SER A 174 -1.86 -28.12 16.18
N ASP A 175 -0.64 -27.81 16.59
CA ASP A 175 0.47 -27.41 15.73
C ASP A 175 1.78 -28.05 16.19
N SER A 176 2.80 -27.98 15.34
CA SER A 176 4.17 -28.36 15.70
C SER A 176 5.17 -27.55 14.89
N ASP A 177 6.39 -27.40 15.39
CA ASP A 177 7.47 -26.74 14.63
C ASP A 177 7.70 -27.47 13.31
N ASP A 178 7.25 -26.94 12.19
CA ASP A 178 7.20 -27.63 10.90
C ASP A 178 7.89 -26.87 9.77
N PHE A 179 8.32 -25.63 10.02
CA PHE A 179 9.05 -24.82 9.05
C PHE A 179 10.36 -25.50 8.64
N GLY A 180 10.65 -25.51 7.35
CA GLY A 180 11.87 -26.11 6.81
C GLY A 180 11.90 -27.65 6.80
N LYS A 181 10.91 -28.33 7.39
CA LYS A 181 10.81 -29.80 7.35
C LYS A 181 10.44 -30.29 5.93
N PRO A 182 10.82 -31.52 5.53
CA PRO A 182 10.36 -32.09 4.27
C PRO A 182 8.83 -32.17 4.24
N LYS A 183 8.20 -31.73 3.14
CA LYS A 183 6.75 -31.89 2.95
C LYS A 183 6.37 -33.38 2.90
N SER A 184 5.23 -33.73 3.51
CA SER A 184 4.68 -35.10 3.52
C SER A 184 4.23 -35.58 2.12
N CYS A 185 3.93 -34.65 1.21
CA CYS A 185 3.64 -34.90 -0.19
C CYS A 185 4.41 -33.90 -1.09
N GLY A 186 5.14 -34.42 -2.08
CA GLY A 186 5.90 -33.63 -3.06
C GLY A 186 7.42 -33.62 -2.85
N HIS A 187 8.13 -34.23 -3.80
CA HIS A 187 9.57 -34.16 -4.13
C HIS A 187 10.51 -33.26 -3.30
N GLY A 188 10.68 -33.53 -1.99
CA GLY A 188 11.81 -33.02 -1.21
C GLY A 188 11.88 -31.51 -0.97
N SER A 189 10.83 -30.75 -1.30
CA SER A 189 10.77 -29.31 -1.00
C SER A 189 10.56 -29.07 0.50
N LYS A 190 11.21 -28.03 1.04
CA LYS A 190 11.03 -27.58 2.42
C LYS A 190 9.63 -26.97 2.61
N HIS A 191 9.04 -27.16 3.78
CA HIS A 191 7.79 -26.51 4.19
C HIS A 191 8.06 -25.02 4.47
N LEU A 192 7.35 -24.11 3.79
CA LEU A 192 7.57 -22.65 3.82
C LEU A 192 6.35 -21.94 4.40
N GLY A 193 6.11 -22.20 5.68
CA GLY A 193 4.98 -21.67 6.43
C GLY A 193 4.77 -22.52 7.68
N HIS A 194 3.59 -22.44 8.26
CA HIS A 194 3.23 -23.15 9.47
C HIS A 194 1.80 -23.66 9.42
N ASP A 195 1.61 -24.95 9.77
CA ASP A 195 0.33 -25.62 9.69
C ASP A 195 -0.35 -25.73 11.05
N PHE A 196 -1.63 -25.37 11.08
CA PHE A 196 -2.51 -25.56 12.22
C PHE A 196 -3.59 -26.58 11.88
N ILE A 197 -3.51 -27.77 12.49
CA ILE A 197 -4.55 -28.79 12.36
C ILE A 197 -5.74 -28.34 13.19
N THR A 198 -6.88 -28.11 12.53
CA THR A 198 -8.08 -27.53 13.16
C THR A 198 -9.33 -27.94 12.38
N PRO A 199 -10.50 -28.11 13.02
CA PRO A 199 -11.72 -28.54 12.33
C PRO A 199 -12.07 -27.62 11.15
N GLU A 200 -12.67 -28.18 10.10
CA GLU A 200 -13.21 -27.40 8.97
C GLU A 200 -14.23 -26.38 9.46
N GLY A 201 -14.24 -25.19 8.85
CA GLY A 201 -15.14 -24.12 9.23
C GLY A 201 -14.65 -23.26 10.41
N THR A 202 -13.45 -23.52 10.94
CA THR A 202 -12.86 -22.69 12.00
C THR A 202 -12.58 -21.29 11.44
N PRO A 203 -13.01 -20.20 12.11
CA PRO A 203 -12.76 -18.84 11.66
C PRO A 203 -11.27 -18.51 11.64
N VAL A 204 -10.79 -18.09 10.46
CA VAL A 204 -9.43 -17.61 10.22
C VAL A 204 -9.43 -16.10 10.36
N THR A 205 -8.48 -15.55 11.11
CA THR A 205 -8.36 -14.11 11.33
C THR A 205 -7.05 -13.55 10.76
N ALA A 206 -7.11 -12.32 10.26
CA ALA A 206 -5.92 -11.62 9.74
C ALA A 206 -4.89 -11.41 10.85
N ILE A 207 -3.64 -11.87 10.65
CA ILE A 207 -2.55 -11.69 11.61
C ILE A 207 -2.17 -10.21 11.74
N GLU A 208 -2.10 -9.47 10.64
CA GLU A 208 -1.80 -8.04 10.60
C GLU A 208 -2.81 -7.36 9.67
N GLY A 209 -3.13 -6.10 9.94
CA GLY A 209 -3.91 -5.29 9.02
C GLY A 209 -3.18 -5.03 7.71
N GLY A 210 -3.95 -4.94 6.63
CA GLY A 210 -3.37 -4.83 5.30
C GLY A 210 -4.40 -4.68 4.19
N ILE A 211 -3.91 -4.82 2.97
CA ILE A 211 -4.69 -4.82 1.73
C ILE A 211 -4.73 -6.24 1.19
N ILE A 212 -5.92 -6.73 0.84
CA ILE A 212 -6.09 -8.03 0.17
C ILE A 212 -5.52 -7.92 -1.25
N GLU A 213 -4.46 -8.66 -1.54
CA GLU A 213 -3.86 -8.72 -2.89
C GLU A 213 -4.37 -9.91 -3.69
N THR A 214 -4.69 -11.02 -3.03
CA THR A 214 -5.18 -12.23 -3.70
C THR A 214 -6.36 -12.85 -2.97
N LEU A 215 -7.33 -13.29 -3.77
CA LEU A 215 -8.42 -14.19 -3.40
C LEU A 215 -8.53 -15.16 -4.58
N GLN A 216 -7.96 -16.35 -4.44
CA GLN A 216 -7.83 -17.25 -5.59
C GLN A 216 -7.91 -18.71 -5.17
N TRP A 217 -8.10 -19.55 -6.18
CA TRP A 217 -7.88 -20.98 -6.08
C TRP A 217 -6.64 -21.36 -6.89
N ASP A 218 -5.81 -22.25 -6.36
CA ASP A 218 -4.81 -22.97 -7.15
C ASP A 218 -4.74 -24.45 -6.79
N GLN A 219 -4.12 -25.23 -7.68
CA GLN A 219 -4.11 -26.69 -7.60
C GLN A 219 -3.37 -27.25 -6.38
N TYR A 220 -2.45 -26.51 -5.76
CA TYR A 220 -1.63 -26.99 -4.65
C TYR A 220 -2.18 -26.47 -3.32
N ASP A 221 -2.37 -25.17 -3.23
CA ASP A 221 -2.75 -24.48 -2.00
C ASP A 221 -4.27 -24.39 -1.82
N GLY A 222 -5.05 -24.73 -2.86
CA GLY A 222 -6.51 -24.69 -2.80
C GLY A 222 -7.03 -23.26 -2.79
N TRP A 223 -8.11 -23.01 -2.07
CA TRP A 223 -8.56 -21.64 -1.83
C TRP A 223 -7.59 -20.93 -0.89
N CYS A 224 -7.12 -19.75 -1.31
CA CYS A 224 -6.14 -18.98 -0.58
C CYS A 224 -6.43 -17.48 -0.60
N ILE A 225 -5.92 -16.80 0.42
CA ILE A 225 -5.96 -15.34 0.57
C ILE A 225 -4.56 -14.81 0.84
N GLY A 226 -4.22 -13.71 0.16
CA GLY A 226 -2.98 -12.97 0.33
C GLY A 226 -3.24 -11.57 0.85
N ILE A 227 -2.57 -11.19 1.94
CA ILE A 227 -2.71 -9.87 2.58
C ILE A 227 -1.34 -9.21 2.64
N ARG A 228 -1.23 -8.03 2.03
CA ARG A 228 -0.08 -7.14 2.10
C ARG A 228 -0.20 -6.21 3.28
N SER A 229 0.79 -6.17 4.18
CA SER A 229 0.83 -5.19 5.27
C SER A 229 0.75 -3.76 4.73
N TYR A 230 0.21 -2.84 5.53
CA TYR A 230 0.05 -1.44 5.09
C TYR A 230 1.35 -0.73 4.75
N ASP A 231 2.49 -1.18 5.28
CA ASP A 231 3.83 -0.66 4.93
C ASP A 231 4.48 -1.40 3.74
N ALA A 232 3.73 -2.28 3.08
CA ALA A 232 4.12 -3.12 1.95
C ALA A 232 5.26 -4.14 2.18
N LYS A 233 5.79 -4.27 3.39
CA LYS A 233 6.98 -5.11 3.66
C LYS A 233 6.65 -6.58 3.88
N ARG A 234 5.44 -6.91 4.32
CA ARG A 234 5.03 -8.26 4.73
C ARG A 234 3.87 -8.74 3.87
N TYR A 235 3.98 -9.97 3.39
CA TYR A 235 2.91 -10.66 2.68
C TYR A 235 2.51 -11.89 3.48
N TYR A 236 1.31 -11.86 4.03
CA TYR A 236 0.71 -12.99 4.72
C TYR A 236 -0.11 -13.81 3.73
N PHE A 237 0.17 -15.11 3.69
CA PHE A 237 -0.52 -16.07 2.84
C PHE A 237 -1.25 -17.09 3.70
N TYR A 238 -2.53 -17.33 3.40
CA TYR A 238 -3.36 -18.30 4.11
C TYR A 238 -3.97 -19.24 3.07
N SER A 239 -3.85 -20.54 3.25
CA SER A 239 -4.31 -21.52 2.27
C SER A 239 -5.05 -22.70 2.86
N HIS A 240 -5.51 -23.59 1.98
CA HIS A 240 -6.37 -24.73 2.27
C HIS A 240 -7.72 -24.31 2.85
N LEU A 241 -8.26 -23.17 2.40
CA LEU A 241 -9.53 -22.65 2.90
C LEU A 241 -10.73 -23.51 2.44
N LYS A 242 -11.86 -23.29 3.13
CA LYS A 242 -13.08 -24.08 3.00
C LYS A 242 -13.61 -24.12 1.58
N LYS A 243 -14.11 -25.28 1.17
CA LYS A 243 -14.83 -25.46 -0.09
C LYS A 243 -16.13 -24.63 -0.12
N ASP A 244 -16.50 -24.16 -1.30
CA ASP A 244 -17.73 -23.41 -1.65
C ASP A 244 -17.83 -22.01 -1.01
N VAL A 245 -17.42 -21.87 0.25
CA VAL A 245 -17.47 -20.61 1.02
C VAL A 245 -16.12 -20.37 1.72
N PRO A 246 -15.02 -20.16 0.96
CA PRO A 246 -13.68 -20.03 1.53
C PRO A 246 -13.46 -18.74 2.32
N PHE A 247 -14.10 -17.65 1.89
CA PHE A 247 -13.84 -16.30 2.37
C PHE A 247 -14.98 -15.77 3.24
N ALA A 248 -14.67 -14.84 4.14
CA ALA A 248 -15.68 -14.06 4.82
C ALA A 248 -16.45 -13.17 3.82
N GLU A 249 -17.64 -12.71 4.19
CA GLU A 249 -18.47 -11.91 3.30
C GLU A 249 -17.80 -10.58 2.93
N GLU A 250 -18.16 -10.07 1.76
CA GLU A 250 -17.71 -8.79 1.23
C GLU A 250 -16.19 -8.65 1.02
N LEU A 251 -15.40 -9.73 1.04
CA LEU A 251 -13.99 -9.66 0.68
C LEU A 251 -13.81 -9.54 -0.83
N ASN A 252 -12.94 -8.62 -1.25
CA ASN A 252 -12.50 -8.44 -2.63
C ASN A 252 -11.04 -7.97 -2.65
N ILE A 253 -10.34 -8.21 -3.76
CA ILE A 253 -8.98 -7.69 -3.97
C ILE A 253 -9.00 -6.16 -3.89
N GLY A 254 -8.04 -5.57 -3.19
CA GLY A 254 -7.96 -4.14 -2.88
C GLY A 254 -8.67 -3.76 -1.57
N LYS A 255 -9.51 -4.63 -1.00
CA LYS A 255 -10.16 -4.36 0.30
C LYS A 255 -9.14 -4.30 1.41
N ARG A 256 -9.34 -3.34 2.31
CA ARG A 256 -8.60 -3.22 3.57
C ARG A 256 -9.18 -4.14 4.63
N VAL A 257 -8.30 -4.77 5.39
CA VAL A 257 -8.66 -5.56 6.57
C VAL A 257 -7.87 -5.05 7.77
N ALA A 258 -8.51 -4.99 8.93
CA ALA A 258 -7.83 -4.72 10.18
C ALA A 258 -7.26 -6.02 10.77
N SER A 259 -6.24 -5.90 11.61
CA SER A 259 -5.77 -7.06 12.35
C SER A 259 -6.89 -7.67 13.20
N GLY A 260 -7.01 -9.00 13.14
CA GLY A 260 -8.04 -9.79 13.83
C GLY A 260 -9.39 -9.87 13.12
N ASP A 261 -9.58 -9.23 11.97
CA ASP A 261 -10.80 -9.42 11.16
C ASP A 261 -10.90 -10.87 10.68
N VAL A 262 -12.11 -11.42 10.62
CA VAL A 262 -12.36 -12.75 10.06
C VAL A 262 -12.22 -12.67 8.55
N ILE A 263 -11.33 -13.48 7.98
CA ILE A 263 -10.98 -13.44 6.55
C ILE A 263 -11.44 -14.66 5.77
N GLY A 264 -11.82 -15.74 6.47
CA GLY A 264 -12.26 -16.97 5.85
C GLY A 264 -12.35 -18.09 6.85
N TYR A 265 -12.39 -19.31 6.34
CA TYR A 265 -12.60 -20.51 7.15
C TYR A 265 -11.66 -21.62 6.73
N THR A 266 -11.16 -22.36 7.71
CA THR A 266 -10.30 -23.53 7.46
C THR A 266 -11.05 -24.59 6.67
N GLY A 267 -10.31 -25.31 5.82
CA GLY A 267 -10.87 -26.26 4.88
C GLY A 267 -9.94 -27.42 4.58
N GLN A 268 -10.26 -28.09 3.48
CA GLN A 268 -9.53 -29.27 2.97
C GLN A 268 -9.20 -29.15 1.47
N THR A 269 -9.29 -27.93 0.92
CA THR A 269 -9.00 -27.70 -0.50
C THR A 269 -7.50 -27.65 -0.76
N GLY A 270 -7.10 -27.93 -2.00
CA GLY A 270 -5.70 -27.99 -2.42
C GLY A 270 -5.30 -29.39 -2.83
N TYR A 271 -4.10 -29.52 -3.41
CA TYR A 271 -3.59 -30.73 -4.05
C TYR A 271 -4.57 -31.40 -5.02
N SER A 272 -5.39 -30.64 -5.75
CA SER A 272 -6.39 -31.14 -6.69
C SER A 272 -6.23 -30.52 -8.07
N ILE A 273 -6.44 -31.32 -9.12
CA ILE A 273 -6.52 -30.84 -10.52
C ILE A 273 -7.88 -30.20 -10.86
N ARG A 274 -8.83 -30.21 -9.91
CA ARG A 274 -10.16 -29.63 -10.05
C ARG A 274 -10.35 -28.55 -9.00
N GLU A 275 -10.84 -27.42 -9.46
CA GLU A 275 -11.18 -26.29 -8.62
C GLU A 275 -12.22 -26.69 -7.56
N ASN A 276 -12.04 -26.17 -6.34
CA ASN A 276 -13.04 -26.28 -5.28
C ASN A 276 -13.39 -27.73 -4.89
N GLU A 277 -12.38 -28.61 -4.78
CA GLU A 277 -12.51 -29.97 -4.25
C GLU A 277 -11.73 -30.15 -2.94
N ASN A 278 -12.32 -30.89 -2.01
CA ASN A 278 -11.63 -31.34 -0.80
C ASN A 278 -10.77 -32.56 -1.16
N ASN A 279 -9.45 -32.42 -1.08
CA ASN A 279 -8.50 -33.51 -1.37
C ASN A 279 -7.50 -33.76 -0.22
N LEU A 280 -7.45 -32.88 0.77
CA LEU A 280 -6.65 -33.09 1.98
C LEU A 280 -7.30 -34.09 2.93
N SER A 281 -6.51 -34.96 3.54
CA SER A 281 -6.98 -36.03 4.45
C SER A 281 -7.58 -35.51 5.76
N SER A 282 -7.19 -34.30 6.17
CA SER A 282 -7.71 -33.60 7.36
C SER A 282 -7.73 -32.10 7.13
N PRO A 283 -8.67 -31.36 7.74
CA PRO A 283 -8.66 -29.91 7.67
C PRO A 283 -7.50 -29.31 8.45
N TYR A 284 -6.84 -28.34 7.84
CA TYR A 284 -5.82 -27.52 8.49
C TYR A 284 -5.74 -26.15 7.82
N LEU A 285 -5.16 -25.19 8.53
CA LEU A 285 -4.79 -23.89 8.01
C LEU A 285 -3.29 -23.86 7.80
N HIS A 286 -2.84 -23.55 6.58
CA HIS A 286 -1.45 -23.19 6.34
C HIS A 286 -1.30 -21.67 6.35
N VAL A 287 -0.32 -21.16 7.08
CA VAL A 287 0.01 -19.73 7.10
C VAL A 287 1.47 -19.51 6.74
N GLY A 288 1.71 -18.64 5.77
CA GLY A 288 3.04 -18.21 5.35
C GLY A 288 3.25 -16.72 5.56
N LEU A 289 4.49 -16.32 5.85
CA LEU A 289 4.93 -14.92 5.86
C LEU A 289 6.14 -14.78 4.93
N ARG A 290 5.98 -13.92 3.93
CA ARG A 290 7.04 -13.55 2.99
C ARG A 290 7.41 -12.09 3.17
N LEU A 291 8.70 -11.80 3.22
CA LEU A 291 9.19 -10.42 3.13
C LEU A 291 9.37 -10.02 1.66
N MET A 292 9.00 -8.79 1.35
CA MET A 292 9.44 -8.14 0.11
C MET A 292 10.63 -7.27 0.45
N ILE A 293 11.78 -7.61 -0.11
CA ILE A 293 12.99 -6.80 0.00
C ILE A 293 13.29 -6.30 -1.41
N GLU A 294 13.46 -4.99 -1.53
CA GLU A 294 13.99 -4.36 -2.72
C GLU A 294 15.48 -4.71 -2.82
N GLU A 295 15.81 -5.80 -3.51
CA GLU A 295 17.17 -6.05 -3.99
C GLU A 295 17.15 -6.28 -5.51
N ASP A 296 17.86 -5.38 -6.18
CA ASP A 296 18.36 -5.40 -7.56
C ASP A 296 17.54 -6.16 -8.62
N THR A 297 16.89 -5.36 -9.47
CA THR A 297 16.26 -5.76 -10.72
C THR A 297 17.28 -6.34 -11.70
N GLU A 298 17.65 -7.61 -11.55
CA GLU A 298 18.07 -8.47 -12.69
C GLU A 298 18.27 -9.96 -12.35
N LYS A 299 17.97 -10.44 -11.13
CA LYS A 299 17.96 -11.89 -10.83
C LYS A 299 16.79 -12.24 -9.92
N ASP A 300 16.12 -13.35 -10.24
CA ASP A 300 15.11 -14.07 -9.47
C ASP A 300 14.78 -13.48 -8.09
N PHE A 301 13.51 -13.10 -7.87
CA PHE A 301 12.95 -12.75 -6.56
C PHE A 301 13.61 -13.58 -5.45
N SER A 302 14.51 -12.99 -4.66
CA SER A 302 15.09 -13.62 -3.48
C SER A 302 14.03 -13.62 -2.37
N GLN A 303 13.00 -14.45 -2.54
CA GLN A 303 11.87 -14.55 -1.62
C GLN A 303 12.36 -15.06 -0.27
N ILE A 304 12.30 -14.23 0.77
CA ILE A 304 12.62 -14.64 2.14
C ILE A 304 11.32 -15.06 2.84
N TRP A 305 11.16 -16.36 3.01
CA TRP A 305 10.10 -16.94 3.85
C TRP A 305 10.55 -16.96 5.30
N ILE A 306 9.70 -16.46 6.18
CA ILE A 306 9.98 -16.33 7.60
C ILE A 306 9.38 -17.52 8.35
N ASP A 307 10.19 -18.12 9.23
CA ASP A 307 9.68 -19.05 10.23
C ASP A 307 8.79 -18.27 11.22
N ILE A 308 7.48 -18.40 11.04
CA ILE A 308 6.49 -17.74 11.88
C ILE A 308 6.18 -18.51 13.16
N TYR A 309 6.69 -19.72 13.36
CA TYR A 309 6.32 -20.54 14.52
C TYR A 309 6.63 -19.86 15.88
N PRO A 310 7.77 -19.18 16.07
CA PRO A 310 7.99 -18.38 17.28
C PRO A 310 7.00 -17.21 17.44
N LEU A 311 6.56 -16.61 16.33
CA LEU A 311 5.58 -15.52 16.31
C LEU A 311 4.18 -16.04 16.66
N THR A 312 3.76 -17.16 16.10
CA THR A 312 2.44 -17.74 16.39
C THR A 312 2.33 -18.14 17.87
N LYS A 313 3.41 -18.63 18.50
CA LYS A 313 3.47 -18.82 19.96
C LYS A 313 3.31 -17.53 20.76
N LEU A 314 3.89 -16.43 20.27
CA LEU A 314 3.74 -15.11 20.89
C LEU A 314 2.28 -14.66 20.81
N LEU A 315 1.69 -14.80 19.63
CA LEU A 315 0.32 -14.38 19.32
C LEU A 315 -0.75 -15.31 19.92
N ALA A 316 -0.43 -16.54 20.31
CA ALA A 316 -1.40 -17.49 20.89
C ALA A 316 -2.14 -16.96 22.14
N SER A 317 -1.58 -15.94 22.81
CA SER A 317 -2.22 -15.22 23.92
C SER A 317 -3.09 -14.02 23.51
N HIS A 318 -3.11 -13.69 22.22
CA HIS A 318 -3.81 -12.56 21.61
C HIS A 318 -4.69 -13.05 20.45
N LYS A 319 -5.74 -13.81 20.79
CA LYS A 319 -6.72 -14.33 19.83
C LYS A 319 -7.92 -13.39 19.72
N CYS A 320 -8.50 -13.29 18.54
CA CYS A 320 -9.68 -12.46 18.33
C CYS A 320 -10.94 -13.20 18.81
N THR A 321 -11.72 -12.58 19.70
CA THR A 321 -13.06 -13.07 20.04
C THR A 321 -14.01 -12.81 18.87
N VAL A 322 -14.70 -13.85 18.41
CA VAL A 322 -15.68 -13.75 17.32
C VAL A 322 -17.09 -14.07 17.81
N ILE A 323 -18.09 -13.56 17.09
CA ILE A 323 -19.50 -13.92 17.23
C ILE A 323 -19.97 -14.56 15.95
N SER A 324 -20.84 -15.57 16.07
CA SER A 324 -21.44 -16.18 14.90
C SER A 324 -22.56 -15.31 14.35
N THR A 325 -22.53 -15.14 13.03
CA THR A 325 -23.56 -14.53 12.21
C THR A 325 -24.26 -15.62 11.37
N ASP A 326 -25.44 -15.31 10.84
CA ASP A 326 -26.22 -16.18 9.95
C ASP A 326 -26.44 -17.62 10.45
N GLY A 327 -26.81 -17.75 11.72
CA GLY A 327 -27.21 -19.04 12.30
C GLY A 327 -26.10 -20.07 12.43
N GLY A 328 -24.83 -19.66 12.48
CA GLY A 328 -23.69 -20.58 12.63
C GLY A 328 -22.73 -20.62 11.44
N ASN A 329 -23.11 -20.01 10.31
CA ASN A 329 -22.43 -20.19 9.03
C ASN A 329 -21.33 -19.16 8.75
N SER A 330 -21.42 -17.99 9.38
CA SER A 330 -20.46 -16.90 9.24
C SER A 330 -20.02 -16.40 10.62
N TYR A 331 -18.90 -15.69 10.67
CA TYR A 331 -18.36 -15.11 11.89
C TYR A 331 -17.81 -13.72 11.65
N GLU A 332 -17.97 -12.84 12.64
CA GLU A 332 -17.35 -11.53 12.69
C GLU A 332 -16.68 -11.29 14.04
N ARG A 333 -15.73 -10.36 14.10
CA ARG A 333 -15.09 -9.98 15.37
C ARG A 333 -16.13 -9.38 16.33
N LYS A 334 -16.06 -9.77 17.60
CA LYS A 334 -16.99 -9.27 18.64
C LYS A 334 -16.70 -7.83 19.04
N TYR A 335 -15.43 -7.49 19.19
CA TYR A 335 -15.00 -6.19 19.69
C TYR A 335 -14.35 -5.41 18.56
N PRO A 336 -14.82 -4.17 18.29
CA PRO A 336 -14.13 -3.25 17.41
C PRO A 336 -12.68 -3.06 17.88
N PHE A 337 -11.78 -3.15 16.94
CA PHE A 337 -10.36 -2.87 17.11
C PHE A 337 -9.98 -1.89 16.04
N TYR A 338 -9.14 -0.97 16.45
CA TYR A 338 -8.69 0.09 15.61
C TYR A 338 -7.20 0.21 15.89
N GLU A 339 -6.39 -0.29 14.99
CA GLU A 339 -4.99 0.07 15.00
C GLU A 339 -4.87 1.47 14.40
N GLY A 340 -4.14 2.34 15.10
CA GLY A 340 -3.72 3.59 14.50
C GLY A 340 -2.85 3.25 13.30
N ASN A 341 -3.46 3.19 12.11
CA ASN A 341 -2.69 3.24 10.88
C ASN A 341 -1.98 4.60 10.85
N LEU A 342 -0.86 4.72 10.13
CA LEU A 342 -0.26 6.04 9.81
C LEU A 342 -1.32 7.05 9.31
N TYR A 343 -2.42 6.55 8.73
CA TYR A 343 -3.61 7.30 8.33
C TYR A 343 -4.46 7.93 9.45
N LEU A 344 -4.38 7.40 10.67
CA LEU A 344 -5.18 7.80 11.83
C LEU A 344 -4.37 8.63 12.81
N GLU A 345 -3.05 8.47 12.82
CA GLU A 345 -2.16 9.51 13.35
C GLU A 345 -2.38 10.84 12.60
N GLU A 346 -2.69 10.84 11.30
CA GLU A 346 -3.12 12.06 10.59
C GLU A 346 -4.49 12.59 11.02
N GLN A 347 -5.39 11.72 11.49
CA GLN A 347 -6.71 12.11 11.97
C GLN A 347 -6.70 12.54 13.46
N LEU A 348 -5.74 12.07 14.26
CA LEU A 348 -5.56 12.39 15.67
C LEU A 348 -4.52 13.49 15.92
N ALA A 349 -3.51 13.65 15.04
CA ALA A 349 -2.64 14.83 14.97
C ALA A 349 -3.42 16.08 14.54
N SER A 350 -4.64 15.92 14.03
CA SER A 350 -5.67 16.95 13.93
C SER A 350 -6.31 17.25 15.30
N SER A 351 -5.52 17.57 16.32
CA SER A 351 -6.02 18.08 17.61
C SER A 351 -6.48 19.55 17.54
N ASP A 352 -6.77 20.03 16.34
CA ASP A 352 -7.36 21.33 16.05
C ASP A 352 -8.31 21.16 14.86
N VAL A 353 -9.44 20.49 15.10
CA VAL A 353 -10.55 20.37 14.12
C VAL A 353 -11.29 21.71 14.03
N SER A 354 -11.68 22.10 12.82
CA SER A 354 -12.60 23.23 12.61
C SER A 354 -14.04 22.82 12.96
N ASP A 355 -14.69 23.55 13.87
CA ASP A 355 -16.13 23.42 14.16
C ASP A 355 -17.01 24.26 13.20
N SER A 356 -16.41 24.94 12.23
CA SER A 356 -17.12 25.74 11.22
C SER A 356 -17.65 24.86 10.10
N ASP A 357 -18.88 25.12 9.63
CA ASP A 357 -19.46 24.51 8.42
C ASP A 357 -18.84 25.04 7.12
N GLU A 358 -18.02 26.09 7.20
CA GLU A 358 -17.26 26.66 6.08
C GLU A 358 -15.75 26.63 6.37
N VAL A 359 -14.96 26.21 5.39
CA VAL A 359 -13.50 26.15 5.50
C VAL A 359 -12.87 26.79 4.27
N THR A 360 -11.89 27.65 4.51
CA THR A 360 -11.03 28.21 3.47
C THR A 360 -9.99 27.16 3.07
N LEU A 361 -9.90 26.84 1.78
CA LEU A 361 -9.03 25.79 1.24
C LEU A 361 -8.02 26.37 0.24
N PRO A 362 -6.81 26.75 0.68
CA PRO A 362 -5.71 27.04 -0.22
C PRO A 362 -5.24 25.75 -0.92
N ILE A 363 -5.05 25.84 -2.24
CA ILE A 363 -4.49 24.75 -3.05
C ILE A 363 -3.29 25.30 -3.80
N ILE A 364 -2.13 24.65 -3.67
CA ILE A 364 -0.90 25.05 -4.34
C ILE A 364 -0.67 24.14 -5.53
N MET A 365 -0.44 24.72 -6.70
CA MET A 365 -0.23 24.00 -7.94
C MET A 365 1.25 24.02 -8.31
N TYR A 366 1.88 22.86 -8.20
CA TYR A 366 3.21 22.55 -8.68
C TYR A 366 3.12 21.75 -9.97
N HIS A 367 4.20 21.74 -10.75
CA HIS A 367 4.35 20.85 -11.91
C HIS A 367 5.69 20.12 -11.76
N SER A 368 6.75 20.63 -12.38
CA SER A 368 8.07 20.01 -12.35
C SER A 368 8.90 20.49 -11.16
N ILE A 369 9.55 19.56 -10.45
CA ILE A 369 10.55 19.87 -9.41
C ILE A 369 11.93 19.53 -9.95
N ASN A 370 12.75 20.52 -10.30
CA ASN A 370 14.05 20.26 -10.94
C ASN A 370 15.08 21.34 -10.56
N GLU A 371 16.34 20.96 -10.41
CA GLU A 371 17.45 21.88 -10.08
C GLU A 371 17.68 22.94 -11.16
N LYS A 372 17.41 22.59 -12.42
CA LYS A 372 17.62 23.47 -13.57
C LYS A 372 16.29 23.92 -14.17
N ASN A 373 16.18 25.22 -14.36
CA ASN A 373 15.12 25.85 -15.12
C ASN A 373 15.69 26.48 -16.40
N ASP A 374 16.32 25.67 -17.25
CA ASP A 374 17.06 26.12 -18.44
C ASP A 374 16.18 26.80 -19.51
N LYS A 375 14.86 26.86 -19.29
CA LYS A 375 13.85 27.42 -20.20
C LYS A 375 13.10 28.62 -19.61
N ASP A 376 13.52 29.13 -18.44
CA ASP A 376 12.83 30.19 -17.70
C ASP A 376 11.31 29.92 -17.58
N SER A 377 10.96 28.66 -17.34
CA SER A 377 9.56 28.20 -17.26
C SER A 377 8.97 28.55 -15.89
N ASP A 378 7.79 29.16 -15.89
CA ASP A 378 7.01 29.43 -14.66
C ASP A 378 6.55 28.15 -13.92
N TYR A 379 6.72 26.97 -14.53
CA TYR A 379 6.24 25.68 -14.04
C TYR A 379 7.33 24.77 -13.45
N ILE A 380 8.57 25.26 -13.32
CA ILE A 380 9.69 24.49 -12.76
C ILE A 380 10.11 25.10 -11.42
N VAL A 381 10.00 24.37 -10.32
CA VAL A 381 10.43 24.81 -8.99
C VAL A 381 11.65 24.00 -8.56
N SER A 382 12.67 24.66 -8.00
CA SER A 382 13.84 23.91 -7.52
C SER A 382 13.52 23.05 -6.28
N PRO A 383 14.15 21.88 -6.10
CA PRO A 383 13.98 21.05 -4.90
C PRO A 383 14.24 21.83 -3.61
N LYS A 384 15.26 22.71 -3.63
CA LYS A 384 15.61 23.58 -2.51
C LYS A 384 14.51 24.60 -2.19
N LEU A 385 13.83 25.14 -3.21
CA LEU A 385 12.71 26.05 -2.98
C LEU A 385 11.48 25.30 -2.48
N PHE A 386 11.18 24.12 -3.07
CA PHE A 386 10.10 23.27 -2.62
C PHE A 386 10.27 22.86 -1.14
N GLU A 387 11.47 22.47 -0.73
CA GLU A 387 11.75 22.16 0.68
C GLU A 387 11.48 23.37 1.61
N LYS A 388 11.85 24.58 1.17
CA LYS A 388 11.55 25.80 1.93
C LYS A 388 10.04 26.06 2.01
N ASP A 389 9.28 25.74 0.96
CA ASP A 389 7.82 25.84 0.98
C ASP A 389 7.23 24.89 2.03
N LEU A 390 7.65 23.62 2.06
CA LEU A 390 7.19 22.64 3.06
C LEU A 390 7.50 23.11 4.49
N ALA A 391 8.72 23.61 4.72
CA ALA A 391 9.11 24.17 6.01
C ALA A 391 8.25 25.39 6.39
N TYR A 392 7.91 26.24 5.43
CA TYR A 392 7.07 27.42 5.64
C TYR A 392 5.62 27.05 5.97
N ILE A 393 5.03 26.12 5.22
CA ILE A 393 3.68 25.57 5.46
C ILE A 393 3.59 25.02 6.89
N LYS A 394 4.57 24.19 7.28
CA LYS A 394 4.66 23.62 8.64
C LYS A 394 4.76 24.71 9.71
N LYS A 395 5.63 25.71 9.49
CA LYS A 395 5.81 26.85 10.40
C LYS A 395 4.54 27.68 10.60
N LYS A 396 3.69 27.80 9.56
CA LYS A 396 2.41 28.51 9.62
C LYS A 396 1.28 27.70 10.25
N GLY A 397 1.54 26.43 10.58
CA GLY A 397 0.57 25.52 11.19
C GLY A 397 -0.50 25.04 10.20
N TYR A 398 -0.20 25.04 8.90
CA TYR A 398 -1.08 24.45 7.90
C TYR A 398 -0.81 22.95 7.80
N THR A 399 -1.88 22.19 7.64
CA THR A 399 -1.87 20.73 7.56
C THR A 399 -2.22 20.31 6.14
N PRO A 400 -1.28 19.70 5.40
CA PRO A 400 -1.58 19.13 4.09
C PRO A 400 -2.62 18.02 4.17
N VAL A 401 -3.63 18.05 3.30
CA VAL A 401 -4.72 17.07 3.23
C VAL A 401 -4.90 16.56 1.80
N PHE A 402 -5.52 15.40 1.66
CA PHE A 402 -5.92 14.87 0.36
C PHE A 402 -7.26 15.44 -0.10
N MET A 403 -7.54 15.36 -1.41
CA MET A 403 -8.84 15.72 -1.94
C MET A 403 -9.95 14.81 -1.41
N LYS A 404 -9.69 13.52 -1.17
CA LYS A 404 -10.69 12.67 -0.48
C LYS A 404 -11.07 13.17 0.91
N ASP A 405 -10.15 13.80 1.65
CA ASP A 405 -10.43 14.35 2.98
C ASP A 405 -11.34 15.58 2.85
N VAL A 406 -11.04 16.43 1.87
CA VAL A 406 -11.85 17.60 1.49
C VAL A 406 -13.25 17.21 1.05
N ILE A 407 -13.37 16.20 0.18
CA ILE A 407 -14.64 15.66 -0.30
C ILE A 407 -15.44 15.08 0.87
N SER A 408 -14.83 14.24 1.71
CA SER A 408 -15.51 13.61 2.86
C SER A 408 -16.03 14.66 3.85
N TYR A 409 -15.29 15.74 4.07
CA TYR A 409 -15.74 16.86 4.90
C TYR A 409 -16.98 17.54 4.32
N VAL A 410 -17.00 17.81 3.01
CA VAL A 410 -18.17 18.41 2.34
C VAL A 410 -19.36 17.45 2.34
N GLU A 411 -19.15 16.15 2.17
CA GLU A 411 -20.21 15.14 2.23
C GLU A 411 -20.80 14.98 3.65
N GLY A 412 -20.04 15.38 4.66
CA GLY A 412 -20.46 15.40 6.05
C GLY A 412 -19.92 14.25 6.91
N ASP A 413 -19.23 13.32 6.28
CA ASP A 413 -18.68 12.09 6.88
C ASP A 413 -17.23 12.26 7.36
N GLY A 414 -16.58 13.37 7.00
CA GLY A 414 -15.20 13.69 7.33
C GLY A 414 -15.02 14.96 8.17
N LYS A 415 -13.79 15.18 8.63
CA LYS A 415 -13.34 16.39 9.33
C LYS A 415 -12.07 16.91 8.65
N LEU A 416 -11.89 18.23 8.66
CA LEU A 416 -10.66 18.87 8.23
C LEU A 416 -9.95 19.55 9.41
N PRO A 417 -8.61 19.65 9.37
CA PRO A 417 -7.87 20.49 10.29
C PRO A 417 -8.28 21.95 10.15
N LYS A 418 -8.07 22.77 11.18
CA LYS A 418 -8.40 24.22 11.17
C LYS A 418 -7.75 24.99 10.02
N LYS A 419 -6.54 24.57 9.61
CA LYS A 419 -5.78 25.19 8.53
C LYS A 419 -5.42 24.14 7.46
N PRO A 420 -6.39 23.61 6.72
CA PRO A 420 -6.10 22.63 5.68
C PRO A 420 -5.39 23.34 4.51
N ILE A 421 -4.54 22.61 3.82
CA ILE A 421 -3.94 23.04 2.55
C ILE A 421 -3.83 21.82 1.63
N VAL A 422 -4.01 21.99 0.33
CA VAL A 422 -3.74 20.92 -0.64
C VAL A 422 -2.46 21.28 -1.40
N ILE A 423 -1.48 20.39 -1.35
CA ILE A 423 -0.29 20.47 -2.21
C ILE A 423 -0.60 19.61 -3.43
N SER A 424 -0.75 20.22 -4.60
CA SER A 424 -1.10 19.54 -5.85
C SER A 424 0.03 19.59 -6.87
N PHE A 425 0.23 18.49 -7.58
CA PHE A 425 1.16 18.35 -8.70
C PHE A 425 0.39 17.96 -9.95
N ASP A 426 0.69 18.63 -11.06
CA ASP A 426 0.11 18.31 -12.37
C ASP A 426 1.13 17.57 -13.26
N ASP A 427 0.65 16.99 -14.35
CA ASP A 427 1.36 16.28 -15.42
C ASP A 427 1.91 14.89 -15.07
N GLY A 428 2.42 14.69 -13.86
CA GLY A 428 3.03 13.43 -13.44
C GLY A 428 4.48 13.28 -13.89
N TYR A 429 5.31 14.31 -13.68
CA TYR A 429 6.74 14.27 -14.00
C TYR A 429 7.49 13.28 -13.10
N PHE A 430 8.46 12.56 -13.65
CA PHE A 430 9.32 11.65 -12.88
C PHE A 430 10.07 12.37 -11.75
N ASN A 431 10.42 13.63 -11.96
CA ASN A 431 11.12 14.42 -10.95
C ASN A 431 10.25 14.74 -9.70
N ASN A 432 8.92 14.57 -9.77
CA ASN A 432 8.06 14.59 -8.59
C ASN A 432 8.36 13.39 -7.68
N TYR A 433 8.56 12.20 -8.27
CA TYR A 433 9.03 11.03 -7.54
C TYR A 433 10.46 11.19 -7.04
N TYR A 434 11.37 11.66 -7.88
CA TYR A 434 12.79 11.75 -7.50
C TYR A 434 13.06 12.80 -6.40
N TYR A 435 12.48 14.01 -6.50
CA TYR A 435 12.76 15.11 -5.57
C TYR A 435 11.65 15.35 -4.55
N ALA A 436 10.38 15.40 -4.98
CA ALA A 436 9.30 15.82 -4.09
C ALA A 436 8.92 14.72 -3.09
N TYR A 437 8.85 13.47 -3.54
CA TYR A 437 8.47 12.34 -2.69
C TYR A 437 9.36 12.14 -1.44
N PRO A 438 10.70 12.11 -1.51
CA PRO A 438 11.52 12.02 -0.29
C PRO A 438 11.36 13.24 0.63
N LEU A 439 11.11 14.43 0.07
CA LEU A 439 10.86 15.64 0.88
C LEU A 439 9.51 15.57 1.58
N LEU A 440 8.44 15.14 0.91
CA LEU A 440 7.13 14.94 1.54
C LEU A 440 7.21 13.95 2.71
N ARG A 441 7.94 12.83 2.54
CA ARG A 441 8.21 11.87 3.64
C ARG A 441 8.99 12.52 4.79
N LYS A 442 10.02 13.31 4.49
CA LYS A 442 10.84 14.00 5.49
C LYS A 442 10.03 14.97 6.34
N TYR A 443 9.06 15.67 5.75
CA TYR A 443 8.24 16.67 6.43
C TYR A 443 6.95 16.12 7.02
N ASP A 444 6.63 14.86 6.71
CA ASP A 444 5.37 14.19 7.01
C ASP A 444 4.17 14.93 6.41
N MET A 445 4.20 15.10 5.08
CA MET A 445 3.23 15.91 4.34
C MET A 445 2.64 15.15 3.16
N LYS A 446 1.33 15.29 2.99
CA LYS A 446 0.55 14.73 1.88
C LYS A 446 0.61 15.61 0.63
N ALA A 447 0.52 14.97 -0.54
CA ALA A 447 0.32 15.66 -1.81
C ALA A 447 -0.64 14.91 -2.75
N VAL A 448 -1.30 15.66 -3.61
CA VAL A 448 -2.18 15.15 -4.67
C VAL A 448 -1.42 15.26 -5.99
N ILE A 449 -1.46 14.23 -6.84
CA ILE A 449 -0.85 14.28 -8.17
C ILE A 449 -1.85 13.90 -9.25
N SER A 450 -2.01 14.76 -10.24
CA SER A 450 -2.90 14.56 -11.39
C SER A 450 -2.08 14.16 -12.60
N ILE A 451 -2.15 12.88 -13.00
CA ILE A 451 -1.27 12.32 -14.04
C ILE A 451 -1.92 12.37 -15.43
N VAL A 452 -1.09 12.52 -16.47
CA VAL A 452 -1.52 12.34 -17.87
C VAL A 452 -1.32 10.90 -18.29
N GLY A 453 -2.42 10.20 -18.57
CA GLY A 453 -2.42 8.74 -18.72
C GLY A 453 -1.53 8.21 -19.84
N ARG A 454 -1.50 8.90 -20.98
CA ARG A 454 -0.66 8.53 -22.12
C ARG A 454 0.82 8.62 -21.79
N MET A 455 1.23 9.63 -21.03
CA MET A 455 2.64 9.80 -20.65
C MET A 455 3.07 8.63 -19.76
N SER A 456 2.27 8.29 -18.74
CA SER A 456 2.57 7.13 -17.90
C SER A 456 2.59 5.80 -18.66
N ASP A 457 1.71 5.61 -19.64
CA ASP A 457 1.74 4.44 -20.53
C ASP A 457 3.01 4.38 -21.37
N GLU A 458 3.42 5.50 -21.98
CA GLU A 458 4.60 5.57 -22.85
C GLU A 458 5.90 5.30 -22.07
N PHE A 459 6.05 5.92 -20.90
CA PHE A 459 7.22 5.72 -20.03
C PHE A 459 7.20 4.36 -19.30
N THR A 460 6.05 3.73 -19.09
CA THR A 460 6.02 2.34 -18.59
C THR A 460 6.49 1.35 -19.67
N GLN A 461 6.12 1.58 -20.93
CA GLN A 461 6.53 0.72 -22.05
C GLN A 461 8.00 0.92 -22.44
N ASN A 462 8.49 2.16 -22.34
CA ASN A 462 9.88 2.51 -22.64
C ASN A 462 10.45 3.32 -21.47
N PRO A 463 10.88 2.64 -20.38
CA PRO A 463 11.39 3.31 -19.19
C PRO A 463 12.57 4.23 -19.49
N ASP A 464 12.46 5.46 -19.00
CA ASP A 464 13.50 6.47 -19.01
C ASP A 464 13.28 7.36 -17.78
N GLU A 465 14.34 7.55 -17.00
CA GLU A 465 14.31 8.29 -15.73
C GLU A 465 14.92 9.69 -15.88
N ASN A 466 14.90 10.24 -17.09
CA ASN A 466 15.41 11.58 -17.32
C ASN A 466 14.62 12.66 -16.54
N LEU A 467 15.28 13.28 -15.57
CA LEU A 467 14.69 14.29 -14.68
C LEU A 467 14.07 15.52 -15.39
N PHE A 468 14.38 15.76 -16.66
CA PHE A 468 13.91 16.93 -17.41
C PHE A 468 12.62 16.71 -18.19
N TYR A 469 12.30 15.48 -18.58
CA TYR A 469 11.14 15.21 -19.45
C TYR A 469 10.41 13.91 -19.15
N ALA A 470 11.01 13.00 -18.38
CA ALA A 470 10.36 11.74 -18.06
C ALA A 470 9.12 11.96 -17.19
N HIS A 471 8.17 11.03 -17.33
CA HIS A 471 6.95 10.99 -16.53
C HIS A 471 6.93 9.71 -15.69
N LEU A 472 6.08 9.70 -14.68
CA LEU A 472 5.92 8.56 -13.78
C LEU A 472 5.41 7.34 -14.55
N THR A 473 6.06 6.20 -14.31
CA THR A 473 5.59 4.88 -14.75
C THR A 473 4.46 4.43 -13.82
N TRP A 474 3.71 3.40 -14.23
CA TRP A 474 2.68 2.82 -13.38
C TRP A 474 3.25 2.23 -12.07
N ASP A 475 4.50 1.74 -12.09
CA ASP A 475 5.18 1.25 -10.89
C ASP A 475 5.53 2.40 -9.92
N HIS A 476 6.03 3.53 -10.42
CA HIS A 476 6.23 4.73 -9.60
C HIS A 476 4.92 5.20 -8.95
N ILE A 477 3.83 5.19 -9.73
CA ILE A 477 2.50 5.60 -9.25
C ILE A 477 2.02 4.66 -8.14
N LEU A 478 2.19 3.34 -8.31
CA LEU A 478 1.85 2.35 -7.28
C LEU A 478 2.64 2.59 -5.99
N GLU A 479 3.96 2.77 -6.10
CA GLU A 479 4.81 2.99 -4.93
C GLU A 479 4.43 4.28 -4.20
N MET A 480 4.26 5.38 -4.93
CA MET A 480 3.83 6.66 -4.38
C MET A 480 2.48 6.52 -3.68
N HIS A 481 1.53 5.81 -4.29
CA HIS A 481 0.22 5.57 -3.71
C HIS A 481 0.30 4.75 -2.40
N LEU A 482 1.02 3.63 -2.42
CA LEU A 482 1.17 2.73 -1.26
C LEU A 482 1.92 3.39 -0.10
N SER A 483 2.76 4.40 -0.38
CA SER A 483 3.47 5.15 0.65
C SER A 483 2.57 5.89 1.65
N GLY A 484 1.31 6.16 1.28
CA GLY A 484 0.38 6.95 2.07
C GLY A 484 0.54 8.48 1.93
N TYR A 485 1.59 8.96 1.25
CA TYR A 485 1.85 10.40 1.06
C TYR A 485 1.25 10.98 -0.22
N TRP A 486 0.76 10.14 -1.14
CA TRP A 486 0.24 10.57 -2.43
C TRP A 486 -1.18 10.07 -2.72
N GLU A 487 -2.02 10.99 -3.18
CA GLU A 487 -3.32 10.67 -3.79
C GLU A 487 -3.22 10.89 -5.31
N ILE A 488 -3.61 9.87 -6.09
CA ILE A 488 -3.50 9.88 -7.55
C ILE A 488 -4.84 10.32 -8.16
N GLN A 489 -4.79 11.31 -9.04
CA GLN A 489 -5.95 11.94 -9.67
C GLN A 489 -5.82 11.99 -11.20
N ASN A 490 -6.92 12.32 -11.86
CA ASN A 490 -7.05 12.24 -13.30
C ASN A 490 -6.74 13.60 -13.96
N HIS A 491 -5.78 13.61 -14.89
CA HIS A 491 -5.46 14.78 -15.72
C HIS A 491 -5.68 14.51 -17.21
N SER A 492 -6.74 13.75 -17.54
CA SER A 492 -7.04 13.18 -18.87
C SER A 492 -6.04 12.13 -19.35
N TYR A 493 -6.45 11.28 -20.29
CA TYR A 493 -5.56 10.29 -20.87
C TYR A 493 -4.64 10.91 -21.94
N ASP A 494 -5.19 11.56 -22.98
CA ASP A 494 -4.41 12.15 -24.09
C ASP A 494 -4.91 13.57 -24.45
N CYS A 495 -5.48 14.29 -23.49
CA CYS A 495 -5.98 15.66 -23.71
C CYS A 495 -5.05 16.76 -23.20
N HIS A 496 -3.82 16.44 -22.77
CA HIS A 496 -2.82 17.44 -22.36
C HIS A 496 -2.09 18.06 -23.57
N THR A 497 -2.85 18.65 -24.49
CA THR A 497 -2.34 19.30 -25.71
C THR A 497 -3.13 20.56 -26.05
N TYR A 498 -2.52 21.46 -26.85
CA TYR A 498 -3.18 22.61 -27.48
C TYR A 498 -3.40 22.43 -28.99
N THR A 499 -2.78 21.42 -29.61
CA THR A 499 -2.70 21.33 -31.08
C THR A 499 -3.92 20.64 -31.68
N LYS A 500 -4.36 19.53 -31.08
CA LYS A 500 -5.53 18.76 -31.54
C LYS A 500 -6.84 19.28 -30.94
N ARG A 501 -6.78 19.69 -29.67
CA ARG A 501 -7.87 20.23 -28.84
C ARG A 501 -7.23 21.18 -27.83
N ASN A 502 -7.98 22.12 -27.25
CA ASN A 502 -7.51 22.91 -26.11
C ASN A 502 -7.88 22.20 -24.80
N GLY A 503 -6.97 21.36 -24.28
CA GLY A 503 -7.26 20.55 -23.11
C GLY A 503 -8.45 19.62 -23.37
N VAL A 504 -9.43 19.66 -22.47
CA VAL A 504 -10.70 18.94 -22.61
C VAL A 504 -11.85 19.79 -23.16
N SER A 505 -11.59 21.00 -23.68
CA SER A 505 -12.65 21.89 -24.19
C SER A 505 -13.33 21.32 -25.44
N GLN A 506 -14.64 21.52 -25.57
CA GLN A 506 -15.41 21.17 -26.76
C GLN A 506 -14.92 21.94 -27.99
N MET A 507 -14.84 21.27 -29.15
CA MET A 507 -14.39 21.92 -30.38
C MET A 507 -15.53 22.70 -31.06
N PRO A 508 -15.25 23.79 -31.81
CA PRO A 508 -16.30 24.67 -32.38
C PRO A 508 -17.36 24.02 -33.29
N LYS A 509 -17.12 22.81 -33.80
CA LYS A 509 -18.06 22.07 -34.68
C LYS A 509 -18.44 20.69 -34.13
N GLU A 510 -18.02 20.40 -32.91
CA GLU A 510 -18.32 19.14 -32.25
C GLU A 510 -19.68 19.23 -31.58
N THR A 511 -20.57 18.28 -31.86
CA THR A 511 -21.88 18.24 -31.21
C THR A 511 -21.74 17.88 -29.74
N ASP A 512 -22.69 18.25 -28.89
CA ASP A 512 -22.65 17.91 -27.45
C ASP A 512 -22.59 16.39 -27.22
N LYS A 513 -23.21 15.62 -28.12
CA LYS A 513 -23.17 14.16 -28.09
C LYS A 513 -21.76 13.65 -28.37
N ASP A 514 -21.14 14.09 -29.46
CA ASP A 514 -19.79 13.67 -29.84
C ASP A 514 -18.77 14.10 -28.77
N TYR A 515 -18.96 15.31 -28.21
CA TYR A 515 -18.13 15.82 -27.13
C TYR A 515 -18.22 14.96 -25.87
N ARG A 516 -19.44 14.60 -25.44
CA ARG A 516 -19.64 13.69 -24.30
C ARG A 516 -19.02 12.33 -24.55
N GLU A 517 -19.24 11.72 -25.72
CA GLU A 517 -18.67 10.41 -26.06
C GLU A 517 -17.14 10.45 -26.04
N PHE A 518 -16.54 11.48 -26.65
CA PHE A 518 -15.10 11.70 -26.64
C PHE A 518 -14.56 11.86 -25.21
N LEU A 519 -15.10 12.83 -24.46
CA LEU A 519 -14.60 13.19 -23.14
C LEU A 519 -14.73 12.02 -22.17
N SER A 520 -15.89 11.34 -22.19
CA SER A 520 -16.09 10.18 -21.34
C SER A 520 -15.17 9.02 -21.69
N SER A 521 -14.90 8.79 -22.97
CA SER A 521 -13.97 7.73 -23.39
C SER A 521 -12.53 8.01 -22.96
N ASP A 522 -12.04 9.24 -23.11
CA ASP A 522 -10.67 9.61 -22.74
C ASP A 522 -10.46 9.50 -21.22
N ILE A 523 -11.38 10.09 -20.45
CA ILE A 523 -11.28 10.11 -19.00
C ILE A 523 -11.44 8.71 -18.40
N TRP A 524 -12.40 7.91 -18.90
CA TRP A 524 -12.61 6.55 -18.43
C TRP A 524 -11.39 5.67 -18.66
N ARG A 525 -10.68 5.84 -19.79
CA ARG A 525 -9.44 5.10 -20.07
C ARG A 525 -8.37 5.34 -19.01
N LEU A 526 -8.21 6.57 -18.54
CA LEU A 526 -7.28 6.84 -17.43
C LEU A 526 -7.83 6.35 -16.08
N GLN A 527 -9.13 6.50 -15.81
CA GLN A 527 -9.73 5.98 -14.58
C GLN A 527 -9.48 4.49 -14.41
N ASP A 528 -9.74 3.69 -15.44
CA ASP A 528 -9.56 2.23 -15.43
C ASP A 528 -8.12 1.84 -15.09
N LYS A 529 -7.13 2.57 -15.63
CA LYS A 529 -5.71 2.35 -15.35
C LYS A 529 -5.33 2.73 -13.93
N ILE A 530 -5.80 3.86 -13.42
CA ILE A 530 -5.57 4.26 -12.03
C ILE A 530 -6.19 3.24 -11.08
N ILE A 531 -7.40 2.75 -11.37
CA ILE A 531 -8.07 1.69 -10.58
C ILE A 531 -7.26 0.40 -10.62
N TYR A 532 -6.83 -0.03 -11.80
CA TYR A 532 -6.05 -1.26 -11.96
C TYR A 532 -4.77 -1.23 -11.13
N VAL A 533 -4.08 -0.09 -11.09
CA VAL A 533 -2.81 0.06 -10.36
C VAL A 533 -3.05 0.28 -8.87
N THR A 534 -3.92 1.20 -8.48
CA THR A 534 -4.06 1.66 -7.08
C THR A 534 -5.17 0.98 -6.30
N GLY A 535 -6.08 0.27 -6.98
CA GLY A 535 -7.31 -0.26 -6.40
C GLY A 535 -8.38 0.81 -6.10
N LEU A 536 -8.12 2.09 -6.42
CA LEU A 536 -9.02 3.20 -6.13
C LEU A 536 -9.38 3.98 -7.39
N ALA A 537 -10.65 4.34 -7.51
CA ALA A 537 -11.09 5.27 -8.54
C ALA A 537 -10.66 6.70 -8.16
N PRO A 538 -10.08 7.48 -9.08
CA PRO A 538 -9.80 8.88 -8.83
C PRO A 538 -11.13 9.62 -8.63
N ASN A 539 -11.19 10.45 -7.59
CA ASN A 539 -12.40 11.16 -7.17
C ASN A 539 -12.39 12.64 -7.60
N THR A 540 -11.25 13.13 -8.06
CA THR A 540 -11.01 14.52 -8.47
C THR A 540 -10.44 14.57 -9.88
N PHE A 541 -10.99 15.47 -10.70
CA PHE A 541 -10.51 15.72 -12.06
C PHE A 541 -9.82 17.09 -12.15
N THR A 542 -8.60 17.11 -12.69
CA THR A 542 -7.84 18.36 -12.89
C THR A 542 -7.90 18.73 -14.36
N TYR A 543 -8.36 19.94 -14.69
CA TYR A 543 -8.49 20.36 -16.09
C TYR A 543 -7.12 20.67 -16.71
N PRO A 544 -6.68 19.96 -17.78
CA PRO A 544 -5.52 20.36 -18.56
C PRO A 544 -5.59 21.83 -18.97
N PHE A 545 -4.57 22.60 -18.60
CA PHE A 545 -4.48 24.05 -18.83
C PHE A 545 -5.62 24.90 -18.22
N GLY A 546 -6.43 24.32 -17.33
CA GLY A 546 -7.65 24.96 -16.84
C GLY A 546 -8.74 25.08 -17.91
N ALA A 547 -8.63 24.35 -19.02
CA ALA A 547 -9.51 24.47 -20.18
C ALA A 547 -10.75 23.57 -20.05
N PHE A 548 -11.93 24.16 -20.15
CA PHE A 548 -13.22 23.48 -20.10
C PHE A 548 -14.29 24.25 -20.91
N SER A 549 -15.45 23.64 -21.08
CA SER A 549 -16.63 24.19 -21.76
C SER A 549 -17.85 24.14 -20.83
N GLU A 550 -18.98 24.71 -21.27
CA GLU A 550 -20.19 24.84 -20.44
C GLU A 550 -20.66 23.49 -19.88
N ASN A 551 -20.68 22.45 -20.73
CA ASN A 551 -21.18 21.12 -20.38
C ASN A 551 -20.14 20.20 -19.72
N THR A 552 -18.87 20.62 -19.62
CA THR A 552 -17.77 19.74 -19.16
C THR A 552 -18.01 19.24 -17.74
N ASP A 553 -18.32 20.14 -16.79
CA ASP A 553 -18.51 19.78 -15.38
C ASP A 553 -19.65 18.78 -15.19
N GLN A 554 -20.72 18.88 -15.98
CA GLN A 554 -21.83 17.94 -15.91
C GLN A 554 -21.40 16.55 -16.39
N ILE A 555 -20.61 16.45 -17.46
CA ILE A 555 -20.08 15.17 -17.93
C ILE A 555 -19.15 14.57 -16.86
N ILE A 556 -18.27 15.37 -16.27
CA ILE A 556 -17.35 14.94 -15.20
C ILE A 556 -18.13 14.42 -13.97
N LYS A 557 -19.20 15.12 -13.57
CA LYS A 557 -20.13 14.70 -12.51
C LYS A 557 -20.79 13.35 -12.82
N ASP A 558 -21.33 13.22 -14.03
CA ASP A 558 -22.00 11.98 -14.47
C ASP A 558 -21.04 10.78 -14.49
N MET A 559 -19.73 11.03 -14.63
CA MET A 559 -18.68 10.02 -14.57
C MET A 559 -18.22 9.67 -13.15
N GLY A 560 -18.80 10.28 -12.12
CA GLY A 560 -18.54 9.95 -10.72
C GLY A 560 -17.46 10.79 -10.01
N PHE A 561 -16.88 11.79 -10.68
CA PHE A 561 -15.95 12.72 -10.04
C PHE A 561 -16.71 13.69 -9.12
N LYS A 562 -16.23 13.80 -7.88
CA LYS A 562 -16.84 14.59 -6.82
C LYS A 562 -16.24 16.00 -6.68
N ALA A 563 -15.06 16.22 -7.25
CA ALA A 563 -14.39 17.52 -7.22
C ALA A 563 -13.64 17.81 -8.54
N THR A 564 -13.40 19.08 -8.84
CA THR A 564 -12.53 19.48 -9.96
C THR A 564 -11.57 20.61 -9.63
N LEU A 565 -10.34 20.52 -10.14
CA LEU A 565 -9.28 21.50 -9.94
C LEU A 565 -9.09 22.35 -11.21
N SER A 566 -9.13 23.68 -11.05
CA SER A 566 -8.96 24.65 -12.14
C SER A 566 -7.61 25.37 -12.08
N CYS A 567 -7.25 26.15 -13.10
CA CYS A 567 -6.11 27.07 -13.05
C CYS A 567 -6.51 28.50 -12.65
N ILE A 568 -7.70 28.70 -12.05
CA ILE A 568 -8.14 30.01 -11.59
C ILE A 568 -7.37 30.34 -10.31
N GLU A 569 -6.59 31.43 -10.34
CA GLU A 569 -5.86 31.93 -9.18
C GLU A 569 -6.78 32.34 -8.02
N GLY A 570 -6.43 31.92 -6.81
CA GLY A 570 -7.11 32.30 -5.58
C GLY A 570 -7.40 31.14 -4.64
N ILE A 571 -8.25 31.41 -3.65
CA ILE A 571 -8.63 30.46 -2.61
C ILE A 571 -10.12 30.15 -2.70
N SER A 572 -10.47 28.88 -2.57
CA SER A 572 -11.86 28.42 -2.49
C SER A 572 -12.36 28.37 -1.05
N THR A 573 -13.66 28.56 -0.87
CA THR A 573 -14.36 28.22 0.38
C THR A 573 -15.20 26.99 0.14
N ILE A 574 -14.90 25.90 0.84
CA ILE A 574 -15.68 24.67 0.81
C ILE A 574 -16.69 24.68 1.95
N ARG A 575 -17.88 24.14 1.71
CA ARG A 575 -19.01 24.19 2.66
C ARG A 575 -19.59 22.81 2.86
N LYS A 576 -19.79 22.43 4.11
CA LYS A 576 -20.42 21.16 4.48
C LYS A 576 -21.83 21.09 3.90
N GLY A 577 -22.14 19.99 3.22
CA GLY A 577 -23.41 19.75 2.52
C GLY A 577 -23.54 20.40 1.13
N ASP A 578 -22.58 21.21 0.68
CA ASP A 578 -22.61 21.85 -0.64
C ASP A 578 -21.58 21.24 -1.58
N MET A 579 -21.99 20.21 -2.31
CA MET A 579 -21.14 19.56 -3.32
C MET A 579 -20.73 20.49 -4.45
N GLN A 580 -21.46 21.58 -4.74
CA GLN A 580 -21.04 22.52 -5.80
C GLN A 580 -19.77 23.28 -5.41
N SER A 581 -19.50 23.44 -4.12
CA SER A 581 -18.28 24.08 -3.61
C SER A 581 -16.99 23.32 -3.96
N LEU A 582 -17.09 22.07 -4.42
CA LEU A 582 -15.97 21.22 -4.82
C LEU A 582 -15.60 21.31 -6.31
N TYR A 583 -16.36 22.04 -7.13
CA TYR A 583 -16.11 22.15 -8.57
C TYR A 583 -15.39 23.46 -8.90
N ARG A 584 -14.42 23.37 -9.81
CA ARG A 584 -13.56 24.47 -10.27
C ARG A 584 -12.82 25.13 -9.11
N LEU A 585 -12.28 24.31 -8.21
CA LEU A 585 -11.49 24.79 -7.09
C LEU A 585 -10.32 25.63 -7.62
N LYS A 586 -10.09 26.77 -6.94
CA LYS A 586 -9.04 27.72 -7.28
C LYS A 586 -7.70 27.22 -6.75
N ARG A 587 -6.64 27.53 -7.48
CA ARG A 587 -5.27 27.10 -7.14
C ARG A 587 -4.28 28.23 -7.35
N HIS A 588 -3.23 28.24 -6.55
CA HIS A 588 -2.10 29.16 -6.70
C HIS A 588 -0.95 28.47 -7.42
N LEU A 589 -0.59 28.93 -8.61
CA LEU A 589 0.60 28.44 -9.33
C LEU A 589 1.87 28.82 -8.57
N ARG A 590 2.67 27.82 -8.17
CA ARG A 590 3.95 28.07 -7.53
C ARG A 590 5.04 28.36 -8.57
N LYS A 591 5.43 29.63 -8.68
CA LYS A 591 6.52 30.10 -9.56
C LYS A 591 7.93 29.80 -9.01
N PRO A 592 8.97 29.64 -9.84
CA PRO A 592 10.35 29.27 -9.43
C PRO A 592 11.11 30.24 -8.53
N GLU A 593 10.78 31.54 -8.53
CA GLU A 593 11.69 32.57 -8.03
C GLU A 593 11.23 33.24 -6.74
N THR A 594 9.92 33.25 -6.50
CA THR A 594 9.34 33.94 -5.34
C THR A 594 9.69 33.17 -4.04
N PRO A 595 10.28 33.81 -3.02
CA PRO A 595 10.50 33.17 -1.73
C PRO A 595 9.18 32.78 -1.03
N PRO A 596 9.15 31.76 -0.17
CA PRO A 596 7.94 31.35 0.54
C PRO A 596 7.25 32.49 1.31
N GLU A 597 8.04 33.41 1.89
CA GLU A 597 7.54 34.54 2.67
C GLU A 597 6.68 35.52 1.84
N GLU A 598 6.98 35.64 0.55
CA GLU A 598 6.27 36.51 -0.38
C GLU A 598 5.13 35.75 -1.07
N PHE A 599 5.38 34.50 -1.45
CA PHE A 599 4.38 33.67 -2.13
C PHE A 599 3.18 33.35 -1.22
N PHE A 600 3.43 32.89 0.01
CA PHE A 600 2.38 32.43 0.93
C PHE A 600 1.76 33.55 1.78
N THR A 601 1.75 34.80 1.31
CA THR A 601 1.13 35.93 2.02
C THR A 601 -0.38 35.74 2.26
N PHE A 602 -1.01 34.87 1.47
CA PHE A 602 -2.42 34.49 1.60
C PHE A 602 -2.68 33.44 2.70
N LEU A 603 -1.64 32.84 3.29
CA LEU A 603 -1.74 31.95 4.45
C LEU A 603 -1.74 32.78 5.75
N GLN A 604 -2.88 32.80 6.44
CA GLN A 604 -3.13 33.62 7.63
C GLN A 604 -2.58 32.98 8.91
#